data_AF-A0AAE1VC72-F1
#
_entry.id   AF-A0AAE1VC72-F1
#
_cell.length_a   1.000
_cell.length_b   1.000
_cell.length_c   1.000
_cell.angle_alpha   90.00
_cell.angle_beta   90.00
_cell.angle_gamma   90.00
#
_symmetry.space_group_name_H-M   'P 1'
#
loop_
_entity.id
_entity.type
_entity.pdbx_description
1 polymer ?
#
loop_
_entity_poly.entity_id
_entity_poly.type
_entity_poly.pdbx_seq_one_letter_code
_entity_poly.pdbx_strand_id
1 'polypeptide(L)'
;MKNDESCSYQTSVLDTDESSVERGVESYIGMILRTNHILSTPFFGFDGKLTMSEPPTITHVSDKITVGKLSPPTSSKSITDTVNGSHRFVIHGYSLAKGMGVGKHIASDTFTVGGHQWAIYFYPDGKNPEDNSTYVSVFIALASEGTDVRALFELTLVDQSGKGKNKVHSHFDRSLESGPYTLKYRGSMWGYKRFFRRALLETSDYLKDDCLKINCTVGVVRSTIDCSSLHTIQVPDPDIGAHFGMLLENMEASDIIFNVAGEKFHAHKLVLAARSPVFRTDFLHEQDGNEQEIVVNDMEPEVFKAMLHFIYRDALLEEELEATSTSSSTPCISDTLTAKLLSAADRYDLTRLRRLCESHLCKDISINSVAQILALADRYHTAELKSVCLSFAAENLAGTVIKLPGFDYCQSLVGFWYTFTTSKTVMQSDGFECLKENCPSLQSELLKIVAGYEDDCSSGGGKSKSVWAQLSDGGDTNGRGVRQRT
;
A
#
# COMPACT_ATOMS: atom_id res chain seq x y z
N MET A 1 -66.72 -1.91 -0.95
CA MET A 1 -66.30 -0.94 -1.99
C MET A 1 -64.79 -1.14 -2.14
N LYS A 2 -64.40 -1.98 -3.12
CA LYS A 2 -63.72 -1.58 -4.39
C LYS A 2 -62.34 -0.96 -4.13
N ASN A 3 -61.21 -1.38 -4.67
CA ASN A 3 -60.69 -2.52 -5.45
C ASN A 3 -59.19 -2.56 -5.03
N ASP A 4 -58.47 -3.69 -4.99
CA ASP A 4 -57.65 -4.13 -6.12
C ASP A 4 -57.12 -5.55 -5.90
N GLU A 5 -56.80 -6.19 -7.01
CA GLU A 5 -56.95 -7.60 -7.32
C GLU A 5 -55.91 -8.54 -6.71
N SER A 6 -56.39 -9.66 -6.17
CA SER A 6 -55.68 -10.92 -6.09
C SER A 6 -55.75 -11.65 -7.44
N CYS A 7 -54.62 -11.93 -8.07
CA CYS A 7 -54.54 -12.89 -9.16
C CYS A 7 -53.43 -13.91 -8.87
N SER A 8 -53.83 -15.15 -8.63
CA SER A 8 -52.97 -16.32 -8.53
C SER A 8 -52.62 -16.83 -9.92
N TYR A 9 -51.34 -16.95 -10.26
CA TYR A 9 -50.88 -17.84 -11.32
C TYR A 9 -49.58 -18.54 -10.91
N GLN A 10 -49.60 -19.87 -11.04
CA GLN A 10 -48.47 -20.79 -10.91
C GLN A 10 -47.35 -20.39 -11.88
N THR A 11 -46.11 -20.35 -11.41
CA THR A 11 -44.93 -20.28 -12.29
C THR A 11 -44.35 -21.67 -12.43
N SER A 12 -44.63 -22.25 -13.59
CA SER A 12 -44.03 -23.45 -14.15
C SER A 12 -42.51 -23.31 -14.31
N VAL A 13 -41.80 -24.39 -14.00
CA VAL A 13 -40.43 -24.67 -14.42
C VAL A 13 -40.34 -24.51 -15.94
N LEU A 14 -39.46 -23.63 -16.39
CA LEU A 14 -39.02 -23.58 -17.78
C LEU A 14 -37.50 -23.75 -17.79
N ASP A 15 -37.10 -24.93 -18.25
CA ASP A 15 -35.75 -25.22 -18.74
C ASP A 15 -35.34 -24.15 -19.74
N THR A 16 -34.24 -23.46 -19.46
CA THR A 16 -33.50 -22.69 -20.47
C THR A 16 -32.15 -23.36 -20.71
N ASP A 17 -32.06 -23.88 -21.92
CA ASP A 17 -31.05 -24.69 -22.59
C ASP A 17 -29.62 -24.11 -22.49
N GLU A 18 -28.69 -24.87 -21.89
CA GLU A 18 -27.24 -24.58 -21.78
C GLU A 18 -26.52 -24.50 -23.14
N SER A 19 -27.18 -24.89 -24.24
CA SER A 19 -26.55 -25.03 -25.57
C SER A 19 -26.22 -23.73 -26.29
N SER A 20 -26.54 -22.55 -25.73
CA SER A 20 -26.34 -21.25 -26.40
C SER A 20 -25.15 -20.44 -25.88
N VAL A 21 -24.55 -20.84 -24.76
CA VAL A 21 -23.35 -20.17 -24.23
C VAL A 21 -22.07 -20.78 -24.81
N GLU A 22 -22.06 -22.08 -25.14
CA GLU A 22 -20.87 -22.77 -25.69
C GLU A 22 -20.53 -22.33 -27.13
N ARG A 23 -21.52 -21.95 -27.95
CA ARG A 23 -21.27 -21.49 -29.33
C ARG A 23 -20.59 -20.12 -29.42
N GLY A 24 -20.63 -19.32 -28.35
CA GLY A 24 -19.95 -18.01 -28.31
C GLY A 24 -18.46 -18.11 -28.01
N VAL A 25 -18.03 -19.15 -27.28
CA VAL A 25 -16.65 -19.28 -26.80
C VAL A 25 -15.73 -19.91 -27.86
N GLU A 26 -16.25 -20.82 -28.68
CA GLU A 26 -15.48 -21.42 -29.79
C GLU A 26 -15.13 -20.43 -30.91
N SER A 27 -15.96 -19.39 -31.13
CA SER A 27 -15.69 -18.37 -32.16
C SER A 27 -14.56 -17.41 -31.77
N TYR A 28 -14.25 -17.26 -30.47
CA TYR A 28 -13.22 -16.32 -30.01
C TYR A 28 -11.82 -16.96 -29.96
N ILE A 29 -11.75 -18.26 -29.66
CA ILE A 29 -10.49 -19.02 -29.64
C ILE A 29 -9.97 -19.28 -31.07
N GLY A 30 -10.87 -19.44 -32.06
CA GLY A 30 -10.50 -19.58 -33.47
C GLY A 30 -9.92 -18.32 -34.11
N MET A 31 -10.14 -17.13 -33.52
CA MET A 31 -9.66 -15.85 -34.06
C MET A 31 -8.24 -15.50 -33.61
N ILE A 32 -7.79 -16.03 -32.46
CA ILE A 32 -6.48 -15.76 -31.87
C ILE A 32 -5.36 -16.61 -32.51
N LEU A 33 -5.70 -17.74 -33.14
CA LEU A 33 -4.72 -18.63 -33.79
C LEU A 33 -4.45 -18.31 -35.27
N ARG A 34 -5.06 -17.27 -35.85
CA ARG A 34 -4.86 -16.89 -37.28
C ARG A 34 -4.00 -15.65 -37.52
N THR A 35 -3.48 -14.98 -36.48
CA THR A 35 -2.74 -13.72 -36.60
C THR A 35 -1.22 -13.83 -36.51
N ASN A 36 -0.63 -15.04 -36.42
CA ASN A 36 0.82 -15.25 -36.34
C ASN A 36 1.45 -15.86 -37.60
N HIS A 37 1.09 -15.35 -38.78
CA HIS A 37 1.87 -15.55 -39.99
C HIS A 37 1.95 -14.23 -40.75
N ILE A 38 3.09 -13.96 -41.41
CA ILE A 38 3.55 -12.73 -42.10
C ILE A 38 4.55 -11.98 -41.20
N LEU A 39 5.88 -12.14 -41.31
CA LEU A 39 6.72 -11.80 -42.47
C LEU A 39 7.98 -12.71 -42.54
N SER A 40 8.24 -13.29 -43.72
CA SER A 40 9.55 -13.87 -44.09
C SER A 40 9.90 -13.43 -45.50
N THR A 41 11.07 -12.81 -45.71
CA THR A 41 11.87 -12.76 -46.96
C THR A 41 13.30 -12.25 -46.62
N PRO A 42 14.36 -12.50 -47.42
CA PRO A 42 15.22 -13.69 -47.27
C PRO A 42 16.73 -13.34 -47.22
N PHE A 43 17.60 -14.25 -46.74
CA PHE A 43 19.03 -14.15 -47.08
C PHE A 43 19.70 -15.54 -47.23
N PHE A 44 20.72 -15.54 -48.08
CA PHE A 44 21.38 -16.62 -48.83
C PHE A 44 21.97 -17.80 -48.03
N GLY A 45 22.08 -18.95 -48.73
CA GLY A 45 22.48 -20.26 -48.18
C GLY A 45 23.93 -20.67 -48.38
N PHE A 46 24.23 -21.93 -48.01
CA PHE A 46 25.23 -22.82 -48.63
C PHE A 46 25.09 -24.27 -48.11
N ASP A 47 25.66 -25.19 -48.88
CA ASP A 47 25.35 -26.62 -49.11
C ASP A 47 25.64 -27.66 -48.02
N GLY A 48 24.98 -28.83 -48.10
CA GLY A 48 25.42 -30.01 -47.32
C GLY A 48 24.57 -31.30 -47.29
N LYS A 49 24.03 -31.76 -48.42
CA LYS A 49 23.72 -33.16 -48.83
C LYS A 49 23.68 -34.30 -47.77
N LEU A 50 22.56 -35.04 -47.67
CA LEU A 50 22.55 -36.52 -47.75
C LEU A 50 21.12 -37.09 -47.93
N THR A 51 21.09 -38.25 -48.57
CA THR A 51 20.07 -38.77 -49.48
C THR A 51 19.02 -39.67 -48.80
N MET A 52 17.81 -39.64 -49.37
CA MET A 52 16.66 -40.49 -49.05
C MET A 52 16.88 -41.96 -49.37
N SER A 53 16.38 -42.84 -48.49
CA SER A 53 15.93 -44.18 -48.87
C SER A 53 14.59 -44.52 -48.19
N GLU A 54 13.64 -44.94 -49.02
CA GLU A 54 12.39 -45.65 -48.73
C GLU A 54 12.31 -46.80 -49.76
N PRO A 55 11.39 -47.79 -49.67
CA PRO A 55 10.66 -48.38 -48.54
C PRO A 55 10.80 -49.94 -48.57
N PRO A 56 10.09 -50.78 -47.78
CA PRO A 56 8.77 -51.25 -48.26
C PRO A 56 7.74 -51.65 -47.18
N THR A 57 6.53 -51.81 -47.72
CA THR A 57 5.20 -52.11 -47.18
C THR A 57 5.03 -53.43 -46.39
N ILE A 58 4.44 -53.28 -45.19
CA ILE A 58 3.37 -54.03 -44.49
C ILE A 58 3.24 -55.55 -44.69
N THR A 59 3.35 -56.29 -43.57
CA THR A 59 2.56 -57.50 -43.29
C THR A 59 1.93 -57.43 -41.88
N HIS A 60 0.63 -57.73 -41.83
CA HIS A 60 -0.27 -57.63 -40.68
C HIS A 60 0.06 -58.63 -39.55
N VAL A 61 0.05 -58.17 -38.28
CA VAL A 61 -0.34 -58.99 -37.13
C VAL A 61 -1.17 -58.15 -36.15
N SER A 62 -2.48 -58.37 -36.18
CA SER A 62 -3.48 -58.26 -35.11
C SER A 62 -3.22 -57.34 -33.91
N ASP A 63 -3.52 -56.04 -34.05
CA ASP A 63 -3.66 -55.17 -32.89
C ASP A 63 -5.07 -55.26 -32.30
N LYS A 64 -5.10 -55.68 -31.03
CA LYS A 64 -6.26 -55.57 -30.15
C LYS A 64 -6.72 -54.12 -30.11
N ILE A 65 -7.98 -53.88 -30.40
CA ILE A 65 -8.66 -52.61 -30.09
C ILE A 65 -8.56 -52.40 -28.59
N THR A 66 -7.60 -51.57 -28.17
CA THR A 66 -7.51 -51.10 -26.79
C THR A 66 -8.36 -49.84 -26.72
N VAL A 67 -9.51 -49.99 -26.07
CA VAL A 67 -10.47 -48.94 -25.74
C VAL A 67 -9.75 -47.72 -25.16
N GLY A 68 -10.23 -46.53 -25.55
CA GLY A 68 -9.62 -45.23 -25.35
C GLY A 68 -8.96 -45.01 -23.98
N LYS A 69 -7.78 -44.41 -24.04
CA LYS A 69 -7.09 -43.83 -22.89
C LYS A 69 -7.97 -42.70 -22.35
N LEU A 70 -8.80 -42.98 -21.35
CA LEU A 70 -9.52 -41.95 -20.60
C LEU A 70 -8.48 -40.94 -20.08
N SER A 71 -8.70 -39.66 -20.34
CA SER A 71 -7.96 -38.58 -19.68
C SER A 71 -8.02 -38.79 -18.17
N PRO A 72 -6.90 -38.68 -17.43
CA PRO A 72 -6.93 -38.87 -15.99
C PRO A 72 -7.93 -37.90 -15.34
N PRO A 73 -8.68 -38.33 -14.31
CA PRO A 73 -9.67 -37.48 -13.68
C PRO A 73 -8.99 -36.25 -13.07
N THR A 74 -9.55 -35.07 -13.32
CA THR A 74 -9.13 -33.84 -12.66
C THR A 74 -9.71 -33.82 -11.25
N SER A 75 -8.92 -33.35 -10.28
CA SER A 75 -9.34 -33.20 -8.89
C SER A 75 -8.80 -31.87 -8.37
N SER A 76 -9.63 -31.15 -7.61
CA SER A 76 -9.26 -29.89 -6.96
C SER A 76 -9.59 -29.97 -5.48
N LYS A 77 -8.72 -29.43 -4.62
CA LYS A 77 -8.95 -29.35 -3.19
C LYS A 77 -9.03 -27.88 -2.76
N SER A 78 -10.15 -27.47 -2.18
CA SER A 78 -10.22 -26.18 -1.48
C SER A 78 -9.68 -26.33 -0.07
N ILE A 79 -8.67 -25.56 0.29
CA ILE A 79 -8.22 -25.43 1.67
C ILE A 79 -8.79 -24.12 2.21
N THR A 80 -9.45 -24.19 3.36
CA THR A 80 -9.92 -23.02 4.08
C THR A 80 -9.17 -22.97 5.40
N ASP A 81 -8.33 -21.97 5.56
CA ASP A 81 -7.52 -21.74 6.75
C ASP A 81 -7.85 -20.37 7.37
N THR A 82 -7.35 -20.13 8.58
CA THR A 82 -7.59 -18.89 9.32
C THR A 82 -6.26 -18.26 9.70
N VAL A 83 -6.06 -17.01 9.29
CA VAL A 83 -4.91 -16.20 9.68
C VAL A 83 -5.29 -15.41 10.92
N ASN A 84 -4.64 -15.74 12.05
CA ASN A 84 -4.92 -15.11 13.33
C ASN A 84 -3.95 -13.95 13.60
N GLY A 85 -4.46 -12.88 14.18
CA GLY A 85 -3.66 -11.77 14.70
C GLY A 85 -4.35 -11.13 15.90
N SER A 86 -3.55 -10.65 16.85
CA SER A 86 -4.05 -10.05 18.09
C SER A 86 -3.56 -8.62 18.25
N HIS A 87 -4.41 -7.78 18.81
CA HIS A 87 -4.11 -6.38 19.09
C HIS A 87 -4.53 -6.03 20.52
N ARG A 88 -3.68 -5.27 21.22
CA ARG A 88 -3.92 -4.82 22.59
C ARG A 88 -4.19 -3.32 22.58
N PHE A 89 -5.40 -2.96 22.98
CA PHE A 89 -5.85 -1.58 23.10
C PHE A 89 -5.91 -1.16 24.56
N VAL A 90 -5.17 -0.10 24.89
CA VAL A 90 -5.05 0.45 26.24
C VAL A 90 -5.67 1.84 26.25
N ILE A 91 -6.71 2.02 27.06
CA ILE A 91 -7.42 3.29 27.21
C ILE A 91 -6.97 3.90 28.53
N HIS A 92 -6.28 5.04 28.47
CA HIS A 92 -5.97 5.85 29.63
C HIS A 92 -7.04 6.93 29.81
N GLY A 93 -7.38 7.27 31.05
CA GLY A 93 -8.34 8.33 31.33
C GLY A 93 -9.80 7.90 31.19
N TYR A 94 -10.15 6.66 31.58
CA TYR A 94 -11.54 6.17 31.45
C TYR A 94 -12.57 7.10 32.12
N SER A 95 -12.20 7.71 33.24
CA SER A 95 -13.03 8.69 33.95
C SER A 95 -13.42 9.89 33.09
N LEU A 96 -12.55 10.33 32.18
CA LEU A 96 -12.80 11.40 31.20
C LEU A 96 -13.58 10.89 29.97
N ALA A 97 -13.39 9.61 29.63
CA ALA A 97 -14.11 8.95 28.55
C ALA A 97 -15.58 8.65 28.89
N LYS A 98 -15.92 8.51 30.17
CA LYS A 98 -17.30 8.33 30.64
C LYS A 98 -18.06 9.65 30.50
N GLY A 99 -19.28 9.60 29.98
CA GLY A 99 -20.11 10.80 29.77
C GLY A 99 -19.93 11.48 28.41
N MET A 100 -19.17 10.89 27.49
CA MET A 100 -19.10 11.35 26.09
C MET A 100 -20.45 11.26 25.36
N GLY A 101 -21.39 10.45 25.88
CA GLY A 101 -22.72 10.28 25.34
C GLY A 101 -22.87 8.97 24.56
N VAL A 102 -24.11 8.48 24.52
CA VAL A 102 -24.45 7.23 23.84
C VAL A 102 -24.09 7.30 22.36
N GLY A 103 -23.49 6.23 21.84
CA GLY A 103 -23.09 6.13 20.43
C GLY A 103 -21.75 6.80 20.11
N LYS A 104 -21.13 7.52 21.07
CA LYS A 104 -19.75 8.00 20.94
C LYS A 104 -18.77 6.90 21.37
N HIS A 105 -17.64 6.83 20.68
CA HIS A 105 -16.64 5.78 20.91
C HIS A 105 -15.22 6.33 20.88
N ILE A 106 -14.32 5.55 21.46
CA ILE A 106 -12.88 5.69 21.34
C ILE A 106 -12.41 4.57 20.41
N ALA A 107 -11.67 4.95 19.37
CA ALA A 107 -11.07 4.01 18.44
C ALA A 107 -9.63 3.69 18.86
N SER A 108 -9.21 2.43 18.67
CA SER A 108 -7.79 2.07 18.67
C SER A 108 -7.13 2.51 17.37
N ASP A 109 -5.80 2.49 17.36
CA ASP A 109 -5.04 2.50 16.12
C ASP A 109 -5.44 1.31 15.24
N THR A 110 -5.22 1.46 13.94
CA THR A 110 -5.46 0.40 12.97
C THR A 110 -4.38 -0.65 13.04
N PHE A 111 -4.76 -1.93 12.94
CA PHE A 111 -3.84 -3.06 12.91
C PHE A 111 -4.20 -4.03 11.78
N THR A 112 -3.20 -4.73 11.25
CA THR A 112 -3.35 -5.56 10.05
C THR A 112 -3.41 -7.04 10.39
N VAL A 113 -4.45 -7.73 9.93
CA VAL A 113 -4.59 -9.19 10.02
C VAL A 113 -5.17 -9.71 8.71
N GLY A 114 -4.55 -10.76 8.16
CA GLY A 114 -5.02 -11.40 6.92
C GLY A 114 -5.04 -10.48 5.70
N GLY A 115 -4.17 -9.47 5.65
CA GLY A 115 -4.15 -8.47 4.57
C GLY A 115 -5.20 -7.35 4.70
N HIS A 116 -5.96 -7.32 5.79
CA HIS A 116 -6.97 -6.30 6.05
C HIS A 116 -6.64 -5.50 7.31
N GLN A 117 -7.01 -4.21 7.31
CA GLN A 117 -6.89 -3.31 8.43
C GLN A 117 -8.14 -3.32 9.29
N TRP A 118 -7.94 -3.34 10.60
CA TRP A 118 -8.98 -3.45 11.62
C TRP A 118 -8.77 -2.40 12.70
N ALA A 119 -9.84 -1.98 13.37
CA ALA A 119 -9.78 -1.12 14.54
C ALA A 119 -10.79 -1.56 15.61
N ILE A 120 -10.46 -1.33 16.89
CA ILE A 120 -11.34 -1.63 18.01
C ILE A 120 -12.08 -0.35 18.41
N TYR A 121 -13.40 -0.40 18.49
CA TYR A 121 -14.24 0.71 18.95
C TYR A 121 -14.82 0.38 20.33
N PHE A 122 -14.47 1.21 21.30
CA PHE A 122 -14.97 1.15 22.67
C PHE A 122 -16.00 2.25 22.92
N TYR A 123 -17.20 1.89 23.38
CA TYR A 123 -18.29 2.83 23.69
C TYR A 123 -18.51 2.85 25.21
N PRO A 124 -18.00 3.86 25.94
CA PRO A 124 -18.11 3.92 27.40
C PRO A 124 -19.56 4.05 27.90
N ASP A 125 -20.40 4.80 27.18
CA ASP A 125 -21.81 5.02 27.51
C ASP A 125 -22.75 4.13 26.69
N GLY A 126 -22.21 3.10 26.06
CA GLY A 126 -22.93 2.16 25.20
C GLY A 126 -23.19 2.69 23.79
N LYS A 127 -23.45 1.77 22.86
CA LYS A 127 -23.75 2.11 21.45
C LYS A 127 -25.21 2.53 21.23
N ASN A 128 -26.14 1.91 21.94
CA ASN A 128 -27.58 2.06 21.71
C ASN A 128 -28.24 2.92 22.81
N PRO A 129 -29.12 3.87 22.46
CA PRO A 129 -29.83 4.70 23.44
C PRO A 129 -30.80 3.91 24.32
N GLU A 130 -31.31 2.79 23.80
CA GLU A 130 -32.23 1.87 24.49
C GLU A 130 -31.67 1.29 25.79
N ASP A 131 -30.34 1.22 25.92
CA ASP A 131 -29.68 0.62 27.08
C ASP A 131 -29.43 1.63 28.21
N ASN A 132 -29.85 2.91 28.06
CA ASN A 132 -29.69 3.99 29.05
C ASN A 132 -28.28 4.09 29.64
N SER A 133 -27.26 3.89 28.80
CA SER A 133 -25.84 3.83 29.21
C SER A 133 -25.53 2.81 30.30
N THR A 134 -26.33 1.76 30.45
CA THR A 134 -26.14 0.74 31.51
C THR A 134 -24.92 -0.15 31.22
N TYR A 135 -24.57 -0.30 29.95
CA TYR A 135 -23.52 -1.20 29.48
C TYR A 135 -22.45 -0.43 28.69
N VAL A 136 -21.21 -0.88 28.81
CA VAL A 136 -20.17 -0.55 27.84
C VAL A 136 -20.32 -1.48 26.63
N SER A 137 -20.00 -0.97 25.44
CA SER A 137 -20.01 -1.77 24.21
C SER A 137 -18.61 -1.83 23.60
N VAL A 138 -18.29 -2.96 22.97
CA VAL A 138 -17.01 -3.16 22.29
C VAL A 138 -17.28 -3.76 20.93
N PHE A 139 -16.71 -3.14 19.90
CA PHE A 139 -16.81 -3.57 18.52
C PHE A 139 -15.43 -3.63 17.88
N ILE A 140 -15.32 -4.46 16.86
CA ILE A 140 -14.24 -4.43 15.89
C ILE A 140 -14.81 -3.96 14.56
N ALA A 141 -14.14 -3.02 13.93
CA ALA A 141 -14.50 -2.44 12.65
C ALA A 141 -13.47 -2.79 11.58
N LEU A 142 -13.96 -3.09 10.38
CA LEU A 142 -13.12 -3.22 9.19
C LEU A 142 -12.73 -1.82 8.71
N ALA A 143 -11.44 -1.50 8.71
CA ALA A 143 -10.91 -0.21 8.28
C ALA A 143 -10.45 -0.21 6.81
N SER A 144 -10.14 -1.38 6.24
CA SER A 144 -9.83 -1.53 4.81
C SER A 144 -11.02 -1.29 3.90
N GLU A 145 -10.74 -0.77 2.71
CA GLU A 145 -11.67 -0.74 1.58
C GLU A 145 -11.58 -2.06 0.78
N GLY A 146 -12.69 -2.51 0.21
CA GLY A 146 -12.70 -3.69 -0.66
C GLY A 146 -13.85 -4.66 -0.41
N THR A 147 -13.57 -5.94 -0.71
CA THR A 147 -14.52 -7.05 -0.76
C THR A 147 -14.93 -7.60 0.61
N ASP A 148 -16.04 -8.35 0.64
CA ASP A 148 -16.54 -9.10 1.80
C ASP A 148 -15.44 -9.95 2.48
N VAL A 149 -15.15 -9.64 3.74
CA VAL A 149 -14.16 -10.36 4.56
C VAL A 149 -14.87 -11.29 5.52
N ARG A 150 -14.54 -12.58 5.50
CA ARG A 150 -15.01 -13.54 6.51
C ARG A 150 -14.01 -13.62 7.65
N ALA A 151 -14.44 -13.37 8.88
CA ALA A 151 -13.57 -13.37 10.05
C ALA A 151 -14.24 -13.91 11.33
N LEU A 152 -13.40 -14.47 12.20
CA LEU A 152 -13.69 -14.85 13.57
C LEU A 152 -13.11 -13.78 14.51
N PHE A 153 -13.76 -13.60 15.66
CA PHE A 153 -13.37 -12.58 16.61
C PHE A 153 -13.37 -13.10 18.04
N GLU A 154 -12.40 -12.62 18.80
CA GLU A 154 -12.37 -12.71 20.25
C GLU A 154 -12.12 -11.32 20.82
N LEU A 155 -12.93 -10.96 21.81
CA LEU A 155 -12.79 -9.71 22.57
C LEU A 155 -12.64 -10.04 24.04
N THR A 156 -11.55 -9.55 24.62
CA THR A 156 -11.14 -9.88 25.98
C THR A 156 -10.90 -8.62 26.80
N LEU A 157 -11.62 -8.51 27.90
CA LEU A 157 -11.32 -7.53 28.94
C LEU A 157 -10.26 -8.09 29.87
N VAL A 158 -9.12 -7.41 29.96
CA VAL A 158 -7.94 -7.92 30.68
C VAL A 158 -8.05 -7.61 32.17
N ASP A 159 -7.92 -8.64 33.00
CA ASP A 159 -7.82 -8.53 34.45
C ASP A 159 -6.47 -7.93 34.86
N GLN A 160 -6.50 -6.89 35.68
CA GLN A 160 -5.33 -6.16 36.13
C GLN A 160 -4.95 -6.47 37.58
N SER A 161 -5.64 -7.40 38.24
CA SER A 161 -5.30 -7.89 39.58
C SER A 161 -4.12 -8.87 39.62
N GLY A 162 -3.69 -9.38 38.45
CA GLY A 162 -2.66 -10.41 38.33
C GLY A 162 -3.18 -11.84 38.57
N LYS A 163 -4.50 -12.04 38.73
CA LYS A 163 -5.12 -13.35 38.97
C LYS A 163 -5.52 -14.07 37.67
N GLY A 164 -5.37 -13.42 36.52
CA GLY A 164 -5.65 -13.98 35.20
C GLY A 164 -7.15 -14.17 34.90
N LYS A 165 -8.04 -13.47 35.61
CA LYS A 165 -9.50 -13.62 35.47
C LYS A 165 -10.09 -12.75 34.35
N ASN A 166 -9.55 -12.91 33.14
CA ASN A 166 -9.98 -12.15 31.97
C ASN A 166 -11.45 -12.45 31.62
N LYS A 167 -12.20 -11.44 31.19
CA LYS A 167 -13.54 -11.64 30.63
C LYS A 167 -13.41 -11.80 29.12
N VAL A 168 -13.54 -13.04 28.65
CA VAL A 168 -13.37 -13.41 27.24
C VAL A 168 -14.74 -13.62 26.58
N HIS A 169 -14.92 -13.04 25.40
CA HIS A 169 -15.98 -13.41 24.47
C HIS A 169 -15.35 -13.86 23.16
N SER A 170 -15.28 -15.18 22.96
CA SER A 170 -14.64 -15.81 21.79
C SER A 170 -15.66 -16.48 20.86
N HIS A 171 -15.39 -16.39 19.57
CA HIS A 171 -16.05 -17.18 18.53
C HIS A 171 -15.15 -18.26 17.93
N PHE A 172 -13.92 -18.41 18.40
CA PHE A 172 -13.04 -19.49 17.95
C PHE A 172 -13.51 -20.86 18.45
N ASP A 173 -14.13 -20.91 19.64
CA ASP A 173 -14.52 -22.16 20.31
C ASP A 173 -16.00 -22.55 20.13
N ARG A 174 -16.83 -21.70 19.50
CA ARG A 174 -18.24 -22.05 19.30
C ARG A 174 -18.32 -23.12 18.20
N SER A 175 -18.74 -24.33 18.59
CA SER A 175 -19.19 -25.38 17.67
C SER A 175 -20.00 -24.76 16.52
N LEU A 176 -19.71 -25.22 15.30
CA LEU A 176 -19.98 -24.66 13.96
C LEU A 176 -21.40 -24.13 13.61
N GLU A 177 -22.31 -23.91 14.55
CA GLU A 177 -23.70 -23.48 14.29
C GLU A 177 -23.79 -22.08 13.66
N SER A 178 -22.83 -21.21 13.93
CA SER A 178 -22.74 -19.88 13.33
C SER A 178 -21.31 -19.71 12.81
N GLY A 179 -21.09 -19.99 11.52
CA GLY A 179 -19.79 -19.83 10.88
C GLY A 179 -19.21 -18.41 10.98
N PRO A 180 -18.05 -18.14 10.35
CA PRO A 180 -17.37 -16.84 10.43
C PRO A 180 -18.27 -15.70 9.95
N TYR A 181 -18.12 -14.53 10.58
CA TYR A 181 -18.90 -13.34 10.24
C TYR A 181 -18.37 -12.69 8.97
N THR A 182 -19.27 -12.20 8.12
CA THR A 182 -18.91 -11.50 6.88
C THR A 182 -19.06 -9.99 7.05
N LEU A 183 -17.97 -9.24 6.88
CA LEU A 183 -17.94 -7.78 6.90
C LEU A 183 -17.75 -7.26 5.48
N LYS A 184 -18.69 -6.44 5.00
CA LYS A 184 -18.85 -6.18 3.56
C LYS A 184 -18.19 -4.92 3.03
N TYR A 185 -18.02 -3.91 3.89
CA TYR A 185 -17.54 -2.60 3.49
C TYR A 185 -16.79 -1.93 4.65
N ARG A 186 -16.01 -0.90 4.32
CA ARG A 186 -15.28 -0.07 5.30
C ARG A 186 -16.23 0.53 6.32
N GLY A 187 -15.94 0.35 7.61
CA GLY A 187 -16.80 0.76 8.72
C GLY A 187 -17.86 -0.26 9.13
N SER A 188 -18.01 -1.37 8.38
CA SER A 188 -18.74 -2.53 8.87
C SER A 188 -18.10 -3.01 10.17
N MET A 189 -18.92 -3.26 11.18
CA MET A 189 -18.43 -3.60 12.51
C MET A 189 -19.19 -4.76 13.12
N TRP A 190 -18.48 -5.54 13.91
CA TRP A 190 -19.03 -6.66 14.66
C TRP A 190 -18.62 -6.54 16.13
N GLY A 191 -19.48 -6.96 17.05
CA GLY A 191 -19.18 -6.89 18.48
C GLY A 191 -20.40 -6.95 19.37
N TYR A 192 -20.22 -6.56 20.62
CA TYR A 192 -21.21 -6.74 21.68
C TYR A 192 -21.75 -5.40 22.15
N LYS A 193 -23.05 -5.17 21.90
CA LYS A 193 -23.79 -4.00 22.41
C LYS A 193 -23.80 -3.96 23.94
N ARG A 194 -23.96 -5.11 24.59
CA ARG A 194 -24.00 -5.26 26.06
C ARG A 194 -22.77 -6.04 26.54
N PHE A 195 -21.57 -5.55 26.23
CA PHE A 195 -20.32 -6.27 26.49
C PHE A 195 -20.06 -6.47 27.99
N PHE A 196 -20.21 -5.41 28.78
CA PHE A 196 -20.14 -5.49 30.25
C PHE A 196 -20.97 -4.40 30.91
N ARG A 197 -21.49 -4.67 32.11
CA ARG A 197 -22.24 -3.66 32.86
C ARG A 197 -21.27 -2.59 33.35
N ARG A 198 -21.58 -1.32 33.07
CA ARG A 198 -20.72 -0.18 33.41
C ARG A 198 -20.49 -0.07 34.93
N ALA A 199 -21.55 -0.19 35.73
CA ALA A 199 -21.43 -0.15 37.19
C ALA A 199 -20.52 -1.26 37.76
N LEU A 200 -20.52 -2.44 37.13
CA LEU A 200 -19.63 -3.54 37.54
C LEU A 200 -18.19 -3.32 37.03
N LEU A 201 -18.03 -2.72 35.85
CA LEU A 201 -16.72 -2.37 35.30
C LEU A 201 -15.96 -1.44 36.24
N GLU A 202 -16.63 -0.38 36.68
CA GLU A 202 -16.06 0.69 37.50
C GLU A 202 -15.61 0.21 38.89
N THR A 203 -16.21 -0.87 39.40
CA THR A 203 -15.84 -1.48 40.69
C THR A 203 -14.96 -2.72 40.56
N SER A 204 -14.56 -3.09 39.35
CA SER A 204 -13.83 -4.34 39.07
C SER A 204 -12.34 -4.12 38.91
N ASP A 205 -11.58 -5.22 39.01
CA ASP A 205 -10.14 -5.27 38.72
C ASP A 205 -9.79 -5.11 37.23
N TYR A 206 -10.78 -4.93 36.35
CA TYR A 206 -10.57 -4.63 34.93
C TYR A 206 -10.20 -3.17 34.68
N LEU A 207 -10.64 -2.26 35.56
CA LEU A 207 -10.30 -0.84 35.51
C LEU A 207 -9.40 -0.51 36.69
N LYS A 208 -8.12 -0.21 36.42
CA LYS A 208 -7.13 0.10 37.45
C LYS A 208 -6.31 1.31 37.03
N ASP A 209 -6.05 2.23 37.96
CA ASP A 209 -5.29 3.46 37.71
C ASP A 209 -5.85 4.26 36.52
N ASP A 210 -7.19 4.33 36.44
CA ASP A 210 -7.96 4.95 35.36
C ASP A 210 -7.64 4.41 33.95
N CYS A 211 -7.14 3.18 33.89
CA CYS A 211 -6.69 2.51 32.68
C CYS A 211 -7.51 1.23 32.43
N LEU A 212 -8.01 1.08 31.21
CA LEU A 212 -8.73 -0.11 30.73
C LEU A 212 -7.93 -0.80 29.64
N LYS A 213 -7.84 -2.13 29.69
CA LYS A 213 -7.10 -2.95 28.71
C LYS A 213 -8.04 -3.93 28.01
N ILE A 214 -8.09 -3.84 26.69
CA ILE A 214 -8.90 -4.70 25.81
C ILE A 214 -7.95 -5.40 24.85
N ASN A 215 -7.99 -6.73 24.83
CA ASN A 215 -7.33 -7.53 23.80
C ASN A 215 -8.38 -7.96 22.77
N CYS A 216 -8.04 -7.85 21.49
CA CYS A 216 -8.84 -8.39 20.40
C CYS A 216 -7.99 -9.38 19.61
N THR A 217 -8.56 -10.54 19.29
CA THR A 217 -7.98 -11.48 18.33
C THR A 217 -8.92 -11.60 17.14
N VAL A 218 -8.37 -11.46 15.94
CA VAL A 218 -9.06 -11.57 14.66
C VAL A 218 -8.53 -12.80 13.95
N GLY A 219 -9.42 -13.65 13.45
CA GLY A 219 -9.09 -14.78 12.61
C GLY A 219 -9.70 -14.60 11.24
N VAL A 220 -8.92 -14.16 10.25
CA VAL A 220 -9.40 -13.95 8.88
C VAL A 220 -9.42 -15.28 8.14
N VAL A 221 -10.58 -15.67 7.63
CA VAL A 221 -10.77 -16.92 6.92
C VAL A 221 -10.39 -16.73 5.46
N ARG A 222 -9.32 -17.41 5.05
CA ARG A 222 -8.85 -17.44 3.66
C ARG A 222 -9.27 -18.77 3.04
N SER A 223 -9.72 -18.72 1.79
CA SER A 223 -9.91 -19.92 0.99
C SER A 223 -8.89 -19.90 -0.12
N THR A 224 -8.01 -20.88 -0.14
CA THR A 224 -7.06 -21.11 -1.22
C THR A 224 -7.47 -22.38 -1.94
N ILE A 225 -7.46 -22.34 -3.27
CA ILE A 225 -7.55 -23.56 -4.06
C ILE A 225 -6.13 -24.13 -4.06
N ASP A 226 -5.94 -25.19 -3.30
CA ASP A 226 -4.70 -25.94 -3.33
C ASP A 226 -4.76 -26.82 -4.58
N CYS A 227 -4.16 -26.34 -5.66
CA CYS A 227 -3.61 -27.24 -6.65
C CYS A 227 -2.46 -27.94 -5.96
N SER A 228 -2.76 -29.01 -5.20
CA SER A 228 -1.78 -29.74 -4.41
C SER A 228 -0.55 -29.97 -5.27
N SER A 229 0.52 -29.30 -4.87
CA SER A 229 1.81 -29.29 -5.52
C SER A 229 2.17 -30.71 -5.94
N LEU A 230 2.19 -30.96 -7.24
CA LEU A 230 3.04 -32.01 -7.78
C LEU A 230 4.44 -31.69 -7.24
N HIS A 231 4.98 -32.55 -6.36
CA HIS A 231 6.38 -32.56 -5.91
C HIS A 231 7.10 -31.22 -6.19
N THR A 232 6.95 -30.21 -5.32
CA THR A 232 7.62 -28.93 -5.58
C THR A 232 9.11 -29.17 -5.59
N ILE A 233 9.69 -29.25 -6.79
CA ILE A 233 11.11 -29.15 -7.00
C ILE A 233 11.49 -27.83 -6.33
N GLN A 234 12.35 -27.89 -5.32
CA GLN A 234 12.88 -26.70 -4.69
C GLN A 234 13.65 -25.95 -5.78
N VAL A 235 13.08 -24.85 -6.26
CA VAL A 235 13.74 -23.97 -7.23
C VAL A 235 14.61 -23.01 -6.42
N PRO A 236 15.93 -22.96 -6.63
CA PRO A 236 16.79 -21.97 -5.99
C PRO A 236 16.31 -20.54 -6.28
N ASP A 237 16.60 -19.61 -5.37
CA ASP A 237 16.30 -18.20 -5.58
C ASP A 237 17.00 -17.66 -6.84
N PRO A 238 16.42 -16.64 -7.51
CA PRO A 238 17.05 -16.02 -8.68
C PRO A 238 18.44 -15.47 -8.35
N ASP A 239 19.46 -15.94 -9.06
CA ASP A 239 20.87 -15.60 -8.84
C ASP A 239 21.45 -14.66 -9.91
N ILE A 240 20.62 -14.24 -10.88
CA ILE A 240 21.04 -13.39 -12.00
C ILE A 240 21.71 -12.09 -11.53
N GLY A 241 21.16 -11.43 -10.51
CA GLY A 241 21.76 -10.21 -9.94
C GLY A 241 23.15 -10.45 -9.35
N ALA A 242 23.37 -11.61 -8.74
CA ALA A 242 24.69 -12.00 -8.22
C ALA A 242 25.67 -12.29 -9.37
N HIS A 243 25.23 -12.99 -10.41
CA HIS A 243 26.05 -13.26 -11.60
C HIS A 243 26.49 -11.98 -12.33
N PHE A 244 25.58 -11.02 -12.54
CA PHE A 244 25.93 -9.72 -13.11
C PHE A 244 26.75 -8.86 -12.13
N GLY A 245 26.50 -8.96 -10.82
CA GLY A 245 27.33 -8.33 -9.80
C GLY A 245 28.80 -8.79 -9.87
N MET A 246 29.04 -10.10 -10.01
CA MET A 246 30.38 -10.65 -10.20
C MET A 246 31.01 -10.20 -11.53
N LEU A 247 30.23 -10.08 -12.60
CA LEU A 247 30.71 -9.54 -13.87
C LEU A 247 31.26 -8.12 -13.71
N LEU A 248 30.58 -7.27 -12.94
CA LEU A 248 31.05 -5.92 -12.62
C LEU A 248 32.34 -5.95 -11.77
N GLU A 249 32.39 -6.80 -10.75
CA GLU A 249 33.52 -6.88 -9.81
C GLU A 249 34.79 -7.46 -10.43
N ASN A 250 34.66 -8.46 -11.29
CA ASN A 250 35.79 -9.11 -11.97
C ASN A 250 36.32 -8.26 -13.14
N MET A 251 35.54 -7.28 -13.61
CA MET A 251 35.87 -6.38 -14.73
C MET A 251 36.13 -7.11 -16.08
N GLU A 252 35.70 -8.37 -16.17
CA GLU A 252 35.90 -9.22 -17.35
C GLU A 252 35.10 -8.72 -18.54
N ALA A 253 35.77 -8.51 -19.68
CA ALA A 253 35.15 -8.01 -20.92
C ALA A 253 34.50 -6.62 -20.79
N SER A 254 34.95 -5.81 -19.83
CA SER A 254 34.57 -4.38 -19.78
C SER A 254 35.02 -3.65 -21.05
N ASP A 255 34.11 -2.86 -21.62
CA ASP A 255 34.28 -2.13 -22.89
C ASP A 255 34.17 -0.61 -22.71
N ILE A 256 34.03 -0.15 -21.46
CA ILE A 256 33.94 1.26 -21.08
C ILE A 256 34.51 1.49 -19.68
N ILE A 257 35.14 2.65 -19.49
CA ILE A 257 35.70 3.10 -18.21
C ILE A 257 35.09 4.45 -17.86
N PHE A 258 34.57 4.60 -16.64
CA PHE A 258 34.16 5.90 -16.10
C PHE A 258 35.20 6.41 -15.13
N ASN A 259 35.61 7.66 -15.29
CA ASN A 259 36.49 8.36 -14.36
C ASN A 259 35.66 9.36 -13.54
N VAL A 260 35.44 9.03 -12.28
CA VAL A 260 34.62 9.81 -11.35
C VAL A 260 35.53 10.38 -10.27
N ALA A 261 35.79 11.68 -10.32
CA ALA A 261 36.71 12.35 -9.39
C ALA A 261 38.10 11.68 -9.24
N GLY A 262 38.60 11.03 -10.30
CA GLY A 262 39.88 10.31 -10.31
C GLY A 262 39.79 8.80 -10.04
N GLU A 263 38.64 8.30 -9.60
CA GLU A 263 38.38 6.86 -9.45
C GLU A 263 37.87 6.26 -10.77
N LYS A 264 38.46 5.13 -11.18
CA LYS A 264 38.12 4.44 -12.43
C LYS A 264 37.16 3.28 -12.18
N PHE A 265 36.01 3.31 -12.86
CA PHE A 265 34.98 2.29 -12.80
C PHE A 265 34.86 1.60 -14.16
N HIS A 266 35.20 0.32 -14.22
CA HIS A 266 35.02 -0.51 -15.41
C HIS A 266 33.57 -0.98 -15.51
N ALA A 267 32.98 -0.95 -16.71
CA ALA A 267 31.60 -1.38 -16.93
C ALA A 267 31.39 -1.92 -18.36
N HIS A 268 30.12 -2.22 -18.69
CA HIS A 268 29.70 -2.84 -19.93
C HIS A 268 28.62 -1.98 -20.61
N LYS A 269 28.90 -1.46 -21.81
CA LYS A 269 27.99 -0.58 -22.56
C LYS A 269 26.61 -1.22 -22.73
N LEU A 270 26.57 -2.53 -23.04
CA LEU A 270 25.32 -3.26 -23.26
C LEU A 270 24.44 -3.34 -22.00
N VAL A 271 25.04 -3.60 -20.84
CA VAL A 271 24.30 -3.70 -19.56
C VAL A 271 23.74 -2.33 -19.18
N LEU A 272 24.55 -1.28 -19.28
CA LEU A 272 24.16 0.09 -19.01
C LEU A 272 23.03 0.55 -19.95
N ALA A 273 23.16 0.32 -21.26
CA ALA A 273 22.15 0.66 -22.28
C ALA A 273 20.84 -0.13 -22.13
N ALA A 274 20.90 -1.34 -21.57
CA ALA A 274 19.69 -2.11 -21.30
C ALA A 274 18.91 -1.58 -20.09
N ARG A 275 19.58 -0.91 -19.15
CA ARG A 275 19.04 -0.53 -17.84
C ARG A 275 18.76 0.97 -17.70
N SER A 276 19.40 1.80 -18.51
CA SER A 276 19.21 3.25 -18.55
C SER A 276 18.99 3.72 -20.00
N PRO A 277 17.84 4.34 -20.29
CA PRO A 277 17.58 5.00 -21.58
C PRO A 277 18.60 6.09 -21.93
N VAL A 278 19.15 6.77 -20.91
CA VAL A 278 20.17 7.81 -21.08
C VAL A 278 21.45 7.19 -21.61
N PHE A 279 22.00 6.18 -20.93
CA PHE A 279 23.17 5.46 -21.42
C PHE A 279 22.92 4.80 -22.79
N ARG A 280 21.70 4.29 -23.03
CA ARG A 280 21.34 3.73 -24.33
C ARG A 280 21.51 4.78 -25.43
N THR A 281 21.00 5.99 -25.20
CA THR A 281 21.09 7.08 -26.18
C THR A 281 22.53 7.51 -26.39
N ASP A 282 23.30 7.64 -25.30
CA ASP A 282 24.70 8.03 -25.34
C ASP A 282 25.54 7.04 -26.17
N PHE A 283 25.33 5.74 -26.00
CA PHE A 283 26.10 4.71 -26.71
C PHE A 283 25.60 4.39 -28.12
N LEU A 284 24.33 4.68 -28.46
CA LEU A 284 23.79 4.44 -29.80
C LEU A 284 24.40 5.37 -30.87
N HIS A 285 24.95 6.51 -30.45
CA HIS A 285 25.53 7.51 -31.35
C HIS A 285 27.04 7.37 -31.55
N GLU A 286 27.68 6.41 -30.89
CA GLU A 286 29.13 6.22 -30.92
C GLU A 286 29.55 5.15 -31.94
N GLN A 287 30.38 5.54 -32.90
CA GLN A 287 30.95 4.66 -33.92
C GLN A 287 32.27 4.05 -33.40
N ASP A 288 32.40 2.73 -33.53
CA ASP A 288 33.53 1.85 -33.19
C ASP A 288 34.90 2.54 -32.96
N GLY A 289 35.45 2.40 -31.74
CA GLY A 289 36.84 2.75 -31.49
C GLY A 289 37.31 2.64 -30.03
N ASN A 290 37.71 1.43 -29.62
CA ASN A 290 38.50 1.09 -28.41
C ASN A 290 37.96 1.56 -27.04
N GLU A 291 38.53 1.01 -25.96
CA GLU A 291 38.20 1.34 -24.56
C GLU A 291 38.02 2.86 -24.35
N GLN A 292 36.77 3.27 -24.12
CA GLN A 292 36.41 4.68 -24.01
C GLN A 292 36.37 5.09 -22.54
N GLU A 293 37.16 6.10 -22.18
CA GLU A 293 37.14 6.71 -20.84
C GLU A 293 36.17 7.91 -20.84
N ILE A 294 35.10 7.83 -20.04
CA ILE A 294 34.13 8.90 -19.84
C ILE A 294 34.36 9.57 -18.48
N VAL A 295 34.56 10.88 -18.45
CA VAL A 295 34.75 11.63 -17.21
C VAL A 295 33.39 12.11 -16.67
N VAL A 296 33.08 11.74 -15.42
CA VAL A 296 31.88 12.18 -14.70
C VAL A 296 32.31 13.14 -13.59
N ASN A 297 32.01 14.43 -13.77
CA ASN A 297 32.49 15.50 -12.87
C ASN A 297 31.49 15.87 -11.76
N ASP A 298 30.22 15.50 -11.91
CA ASP A 298 29.11 15.96 -11.09
C ASP A 298 28.47 14.83 -10.28
N MET A 299 29.28 13.85 -9.90
CA MET A 299 28.88 12.75 -9.04
C MET A 299 30.04 12.34 -8.13
N GLU A 300 29.73 12.03 -6.88
CA GLU A 300 30.71 11.45 -5.95
C GLU A 300 30.95 9.97 -6.31
N PRO A 301 32.18 9.46 -6.13
CA PRO A 301 32.49 8.06 -6.43
C PRO A 301 31.58 7.07 -5.70
N GLU A 302 31.22 7.32 -4.44
CA GLU A 302 30.32 6.41 -3.69
C GLU A 302 28.92 6.36 -4.29
N VAL A 303 28.38 7.51 -4.72
CA VAL A 303 27.05 7.61 -5.37
C VAL A 303 27.08 6.88 -6.71
N PHE A 304 28.12 7.10 -7.50
CA PHE A 304 28.27 6.44 -8.80
C PHE A 304 28.42 4.93 -8.63
N LYS A 305 29.22 4.48 -7.66
CA LYS A 305 29.37 3.08 -7.30
C LYS A 305 28.03 2.45 -6.94
N ALA A 306 27.27 3.05 -6.02
CA ALA A 306 25.95 2.55 -5.62
C ALA A 306 24.98 2.46 -6.81
N MET A 307 24.97 3.48 -7.67
CA MET A 307 24.17 3.48 -8.90
C MET A 307 24.58 2.34 -9.83
N LEU A 308 25.88 2.10 -10.02
CA LEU A 308 26.40 1.04 -10.87
C LEU A 308 26.04 -0.34 -10.30
N HIS A 309 26.21 -0.57 -9.00
CA HIS A 309 25.76 -1.79 -8.34
C HIS A 309 24.26 -2.04 -8.55
N PHE A 310 23.42 -1.00 -8.43
CA PHE A 310 22.00 -1.12 -8.71
C PHE A 310 21.72 -1.53 -10.17
N ILE A 311 22.45 -0.97 -11.14
CA ILE A 311 22.26 -1.30 -12.56
C ILE A 311 22.46 -2.80 -12.82
N TYR A 312 23.47 -3.42 -12.19
CA TYR A 312 23.81 -4.83 -12.37
C TYR A 312 23.01 -5.78 -11.48
N ARG A 313 22.67 -5.37 -10.25
CA ARG A 313 22.04 -6.24 -9.23
C ARG A 313 20.54 -6.02 -9.06
N ASP A 314 19.99 -4.90 -9.55
CA ASP A 314 18.60 -4.45 -9.34
C ASP A 314 18.18 -4.36 -7.87
N ALA A 315 19.16 -4.16 -6.98
CA ALA A 315 18.99 -4.08 -5.53
C ALA A 315 19.89 -2.97 -4.95
N LEU A 316 19.41 -2.35 -3.88
CA LEU A 316 20.21 -1.48 -3.01
C LEU A 316 20.56 -2.26 -1.75
N LEU A 317 21.85 -2.32 -1.41
CA LEU A 317 22.26 -2.95 -0.15
C LEU A 317 22.13 -1.92 0.97
N GLU A 318 21.35 -2.24 2.00
CA GLU A 318 21.16 -1.35 3.16
C GLU A 318 22.48 -1.00 3.84
N GLU A 319 23.45 -1.93 3.82
CA GLU A 319 24.82 -1.71 4.31
C GLU A 319 25.54 -0.56 3.58
N GLU A 320 25.28 -0.36 2.28
CA GLU A 320 25.87 0.74 1.49
C GLU A 320 25.24 2.09 1.85
N LEU A 321 23.96 2.10 2.25
CA LEU A 321 23.23 3.30 2.65
C LEU A 321 23.59 3.77 4.07
N GLU A 322 23.94 2.85 4.97
CA GLU A 322 24.21 3.15 6.38
C GLU A 322 25.68 3.49 6.69
N ALA A 323 26.64 2.95 5.93
CA ALA A 323 28.07 3.03 6.23
C ALA A 323 28.70 4.44 6.15
N THR A 324 27.98 5.45 5.64
CA THR A 324 28.53 6.79 5.34
C THR A 324 28.00 7.91 6.22
N SER A 325 27.15 7.61 7.21
CA SER A 325 26.64 8.63 8.17
C SER A 325 27.69 9.11 9.20
N THR A 326 28.95 8.69 9.08
CA THR A 326 30.03 8.99 10.03
C THR A 326 31.07 9.95 9.45
N SER A 327 30.68 11.18 9.11
CA SER A 327 31.63 12.30 9.10
C SER A 327 30.95 13.59 9.56
N SER A 328 31.75 14.44 10.20
CA SER A 328 31.42 15.51 11.14
C SER A 328 30.53 16.65 10.63
N SER A 329 29.68 17.15 11.54
CA SER A 329 28.70 18.25 11.44
C SER A 329 27.32 17.79 10.96
N THR A 330 26.25 18.30 11.59
CA THR A 330 24.84 17.97 11.32
C THR A 330 24.58 17.84 9.81
N PRO A 331 24.40 16.63 9.26
CA PRO A 331 24.30 16.46 7.82
C PRO A 331 22.96 17.01 7.35
N CYS A 332 22.99 17.95 6.41
CA CYS A 332 21.81 18.31 5.64
C CYS A 332 21.32 17.05 4.92
N ILE A 333 20.01 16.82 4.82
CA ILE A 333 19.49 15.60 4.18
C ILE A 333 19.91 15.52 2.71
N SER A 334 20.17 16.67 2.06
CA SER A 334 20.76 16.73 0.72
C SER A 334 22.09 15.99 0.60
N ASP A 335 22.84 15.88 1.69
CA ASP A 335 24.17 15.31 1.71
C ASP A 335 24.17 13.81 2.01
N THR A 336 22.99 13.25 2.32
CA THR A 336 22.82 11.81 2.49
C THR A 336 23.03 11.09 1.17
N LEU A 337 23.60 9.88 1.24
CA LEU A 337 23.80 9.04 0.07
C LEU A 337 22.47 8.81 -0.68
N THR A 338 21.37 8.59 0.05
CA THR A 338 20.03 8.39 -0.53
C THR A 338 19.54 9.59 -1.34
N ALA A 339 19.74 10.82 -0.86
CA ALA A 339 19.34 12.02 -1.58
C ALA A 339 20.20 12.26 -2.83
N LYS A 340 21.51 12.00 -2.74
CA LYS A 340 22.42 12.08 -3.91
C LYS A 340 22.10 10.99 -4.93
N LEU A 341 21.78 9.78 -4.47
CA LEU A 341 21.38 8.66 -5.32
C LEU A 341 20.03 8.89 -5.99
N LEU A 342 19.08 9.56 -5.31
CA LEU A 342 17.84 10.03 -5.93
C LEU A 342 18.12 10.97 -7.11
N SER A 343 19.08 11.88 -6.95
CA SER A 343 19.48 12.79 -8.03
C SER A 343 20.12 12.06 -9.22
N ALA A 344 20.97 11.07 -8.94
CA ALA A 344 21.56 10.20 -9.96
C ALA A 344 20.48 9.37 -10.68
N ALA A 345 19.53 8.80 -9.93
CA ALA A 345 18.45 8.00 -10.48
C ALA A 345 17.56 8.79 -11.43
N ASP A 346 17.25 10.04 -11.11
CA ASP A 346 16.49 10.93 -11.98
C ASP A 346 17.30 11.26 -13.25
N ARG A 347 18.57 11.61 -13.10
CA ARG A 347 19.46 11.97 -14.21
C ARG A 347 19.65 10.86 -15.23
N TYR A 348 19.81 9.62 -14.78
CA TYR A 348 20.02 8.45 -15.66
C TYR A 348 18.72 7.68 -15.96
N ASP A 349 17.56 8.25 -15.62
CA ASP A 349 16.23 7.67 -15.82
C ASP A 349 16.08 6.23 -15.28
N LEU A 350 16.59 6.02 -14.06
CA LEU A 350 16.50 4.76 -13.32
C LEU A 350 15.23 4.77 -12.46
N THR A 351 14.07 4.63 -13.09
CA THR A 351 12.75 4.76 -12.43
C THR A 351 12.60 3.90 -11.16
N ARG A 352 13.03 2.63 -11.20
CA ARG A 352 12.94 1.73 -10.04
C ARG A 352 13.88 2.17 -8.90
N LEU A 353 15.09 2.63 -9.22
CA LEU A 353 16.02 3.16 -8.23
C LEU A 353 15.43 4.41 -7.56
N ARG A 354 14.85 5.32 -8.36
CA ARG A 354 14.18 6.52 -7.86
C ARG A 354 13.11 6.17 -6.83
N ARG A 355 12.25 5.17 -7.13
CA ARG A 355 11.23 4.67 -6.19
C ARG A 355 11.81 4.05 -4.92
N LEU A 356 12.93 3.33 -5.00
CA LEU A 356 13.59 2.79 -3.82
C LEU A 356 14.14 3.90 -2.92
N CYS A 357 14.76 4.93 -3.51
CA CYS A 357 15.20 6.12 -2.77
C CYS A 357 14.01 6.86 -2.13
N GLU A 358 12.90 7.03 -2.86
CA GLU A 358 11.66 7.63 -2.32
C GLU A 358 11.13 6.85 -1.11
N SER A 359 11.09 5.52 -1.21
CA SER A 359 10.64 4.64 -0.11
C SER A 359 11.53 4.76 1.12
N HIS A 360 12.86 4.86 0.94
CA HIS A 360 13.79 5.08 2.04
C HIS A 360 13.60 6.45 2.68
N LEU A 361 13.57 7.52 1.89
CA LEU A 361 13.35 8.88 2.38
C LEU A 361 12.01 9.02 3.10
N CYS A 362 10.98 8.28 2.66
CA CYS A 362 9.68 8.25 3.32
C CYS A 362 9.75 7.71 4.76
N LYS A 363 10.64 6.74 5.04
CA LYS A 363 10.85 6.20 6.39
C LYS A 363 11.56 7.21 7.31
N ASP A 364 12.34 8.11 6.72
CA ASP A 364 13.13 9.13 7.44
C ASP A 364 12.36 10.45 7.66
N ILE A 365 11.07 10.51 7.33
CA ILE A 365 10.23 11.69 7.55
C ILE A 365 10.01 11.93 9.04
N SER A 366 10.39 13.12 9.49
CA SER A 366 10.28 13.62 10.84
C SER A 366 10.02 15.13 10.80
N ILE A 367 9.70 15.72 11.96
CA ILE A 367 9.45 17.16 12.10
C ILE A 367 10.64 18.00 11.59
N ASN A 368 11.87 17.52 11.77
CA ASN A 368 13.08 18.23 11.39
C ASN A 368 13.46 17.98 9.92
N SER A 369 13.11 16.82 9.38
CA SER A 369 13.50 16.38 8.02
C SER A 369 12.47 16.72 6.94
N VAL A 370 11.19 16.86 7.29
CA VAL A 370 10.08 16.97 6.33
C VAL A 370 10.26 18.10 5.31
N ALA A 371 10.76 19.27 5.73
CA ALA A 371 10.95 20.40 4.83
C ALA A 371 12.03 20.13 3.77
N GLN A 372 13.15 19.51 4.17
CA GLN A 372 14.24 19.18 3.26
C GLN A 372 13.84 18.04 2.32
N ILE A 373 13.15 17.01 2.82
CA ILE A 373 12.64 15.90 1.99
C ILE A 373 11.58 16.42 1.00
N LEU A 374 10.71 17.32 1.43
CA LEU A 374 9.72 17.95 0.54
C LEU A 374 10.39 18.74 -0.60
N ALA A 375 11.46 19.48 -0.29
CA ALA A 375 12.23 20.20 -1.31
C ALA A 375 12.89 19.25 -2.32
N LEU A 376 13.43 18.12 -1.86
CA LEU A 376 13.95 17.07 -2.74
C LEU A 376 12.84 16.46 -3.61
N ALA A 377 11.67 16.20 -3.02
CA ALA A 377 10.55 15.59 -3.72
C ALA A 377 10.01 16.49 -4.84
N ASP A 378 9.94 17.80 -4.58
CA ASP A 378 9.54 18.79 -5.58
C ASP A 378 10.57 18.90 -6.72
N ARG A 379 11.86 18.96 -6.35
CA ARG A 379 12.99 19.09 -7.30
C ARG A 379 13.09 17.93 -8.28
N TYR A 380 12.92 16.70 -7.81
CA TYR A 380 13.00 15.48 -8.64
C TYR A 380 11.62 14.95 -9.06
N HIS A 381 10.58 15.79 -8.94
CA HIS A 381 9.22 15.51 -9.40
C HIS A 381 8.63 14.19 -8.88
N THR A 382 8.91 13.83 -7.62
CA THR A 382 8.40 12.61 -6.98
C THR A 382 7.06 12.87 -6.29
N ALA A 383 5.98 12.79 -7.06
CA ALA A 383 4.64 13.16 -6.63
C ALA A 383 4.14 12.41 -5.37
N GLU A 384 4.46 11.11 -5.26
CA GLU A 384 4.05 10.30 -4.10
C GLU A 384 4.78 10.75 -2.83
N LEU A 385 6.12 10.88 -2.86
CA LEU A 385 6.88 11.39 -1.72
C LEU A 385 6.45 12.81 -1.34
N LYS A 386 6.22 13.70 -2.32
CA LYS A 386 5.69 15.05 -2.08
C LYS A 386 4.35 15.00 -1.34
N SER A 387 3.43 14.14 -1.76
CA SER A 387 2.12 14.00 -1.12
C SER A 387 2.21 13.54 0.34
N VAL A 388 3.10 12.58 0.63
CA VAL A 388 3.32 12.08 2.00
C VAL A 388 3.93 13.17 2.88
N CYS A 389 4.93 13.90 2.39
CA CYS A 389 5.54 15.01 3.12
C CYS A 389 4.52 16.12 3.42
N LEU A 390 3.65 16.46 2.48
CA LEU A 390 2.60 17.46 2.67
C LEU A 390 1.57 17.00 3.71
N SER A 391 1.12 15.74 3.67
CA SER A 391 0.21 15.18 4.67
C SER A 391 0.83 15.21 6.06
N PHE A 392 2.07 14.74 6.20
CA PHE A 392 2.80 14.74 7.47
C PHE A 392 2.99 16.17 8.02
N ALA A 393 3.37 17.12 7.16
CA ALA A 393 3.50 18.51 7.56
C ALA A 393 2.16 19.10 8.02
N ALA A 394 1.07 18.83 7.29
CA ALA A 394 -0.27 19.31 7.63
C ALA A 394 -0.75 18.75 8.98
N GLU A 395 -0.55 17.46 9.26
CA GLU A 395 -0.93 16.83 10.54
C GLU A 395 -0.17 17.42 11.73
N ASN A 396 1.14 17.64 11.58
CA ASN A 396 2.00 18.19 12.63
C ASN A 396 1.81 19.71 12.82
N LEU A 397 1.31 20.42 11.81
CA LEU A 397 0.94 21.84 11.91
C LEU A 397 -0.49 22.04 12.42
N ALA A 398 -1.43 21.15 12.07
CA ALA A 398 -2.82 21.20 12.49
C ALA A 398 -3.03 20.85 13.98
N GLY A 399 -2.10 20.09 14.59
CA GLY A 399 -2.11 19.76 16.03
C GLY A 399 -2.15 20.98 16.96
N THR A 400 -1.92 22.19 16.45
CA THR A 400 -1.99 23.44 17.23
C THR A 400 -3.12 24.39 16.83
N VAL A 401 -3.75 24.21 15.66
CA VAL A 401 -4.86 25.07 15.21
C VAL A 401 -6.17 24.73 15.95
N ILE A 402 -6.30 23.52 16.50
CA ILE A 402 -7.54 23.03 17.14
C ILE A 402 -7.73 23.51 18.59
N LYS A 403 -6.91 24.44 19.11
CA LYS A 403 -7.08 24.98 20.48
C LYS A 403 -7.26 26.50 20.59
N LEU A 404 -7.80 27.16 19.57
CA LEU A 404 -8.24 28.55 19.72
C LEU A 404 -9.76 28.68 19.59
N PRO A 405 -10.50 28.94 20.68
CA PRO A 405 -11.90 29.30 20.59
C PRO A 405 -12.00 30.73 20.03
N GLY A 406 -12.49 30.88 18.80
CA GLY A 406 -12.76 32.20 18.20
C GLY A 406 -12.45 32.34 16.71
N PHE A 407 -12.63 31.28 15.91
CA PHE A 407 -12.48 31.36 14.45
C PHE A 407 -13.83 31.65 13.76
N ASP A 408 -14.60 32.58 14.31
CA ASP A 408 -15.68 33.24 13.59
C ASP A 408 -15.42 34.73 13.70
N TYR A 409 -15.28 35.39 12.54
CA TYR A 409 -15.11 36.83 12.37
C TYR A 409 -13.67 37.38 12.50
N CYS A 410 -12.98 37.55 11.35
CA CYS A 410 -12.15 38.74 11.06
C CYS A 410 -11.56 38.69 9.64
N GLN A 411 -12.27 39.27 8.66
CA GLN A 411 -11.66 39.87 7.47
C GLN A 411 -11.19 41.27 7.85
N SER A 412 -9.96 41.41 8.35
CA SER A 412 -9.27 42.71 8.37
C SER A 412 -7.77 42.54 8.61
N LEU A 413 -7.01 43.24 7.79
CA LEU A 413 -5.58 43.16 7.59
C LEU A 413 -4.77 43.67 8.81
N VAL A 414 -3.49 43.27 8.78
CA VAL A 414 -2.33 43.86 9.49
C VAL A 414 -2.09 43.46 10.96
N GLY A 415 -3.09 42.98 11.71
CA GLY A 415 -2.86 42.46 13.08
C GLY A 415 -2.38 40.99 13.15
N PHE A 416 -2.61 40.22 12.09
CA PHE A 416 -2.47 38.76 12.08
C PHE A 416 -1.02 38.25 12.09
N TRP A 417 -0.05 39.11 11.75
CA TRP A 417 1.37 38.72 11.73
C TRP A 417 2.02 38.70 13.12
N TYR A 418 1.53 39.50 14.08
CA TYR A 418 2.19 39.63 15.38
C TYR A 418 1.75 38.58 16.42
N THR A 419 0.62 37.90 16.21
CA THR A 419 0.12 36.80 17.08
C THR A 419 0.30 35.41 16.47
N PHE A 420 0.98 35.28 15.33
CA PHE A 420 1.32 33.99 14.71
C PHE A 420 2.62 33.36 15.27
N THR A 421 3.10 33.86 16.41
CA THR A 421 4.46 33.59 16.91
C THR A 421 4.56 32.41 17.89
N THR A 422 3.51 31.61 18.09
CA THR A 422 3.54 30.54 19.11
C THR A 422 2.97 29.18 18.71
N SER A 423 3.07 28.77 17.44
CA SER A 423 3.12 27.33 17.15
C SER A 423 4.28 26.98 16.22
N LYS A 424 5.23 26.27 16.79
CA LYS A 424 6.63 26.49 16.48
C LYS A 424 7.36 25.15 16.71
N THR A 425 7.10 24.16 15.85
CA THR A 425 7.90 22.93 15.78
C THR A 425 8.43 22.70 14.36
N VAL A 426 7.57 22.60 13.35
CA VAL A 426 8.03 22.55 11.95
C VAL A 426 8.51 23.93 11.49
N MET A 427 7.81 25.02 11.83
CA MET A 427 8.23 26.38 11.47
C MET A 427 9.48 26.88 12.24
N GLN A 428 9.87 26.22 13.33
CA GLN A 428 11.16 26.47 13.99
C GLN A 428 12.27 25.57 13.48
N SER A 429 11.97 24.56 12.67
CA SER A 429 13.00 23.62 12.27
C SER A 429 13.98 24.29 11.32
N ASP A 430 15.25 23.94 11.46
CA ASP A 430 16.31 24.42 10.57
C ASP A 430 15.98 24.11 9.10
N GLY A 431 15.22 23.02 8.86
CA GLY A 431 14.72 22.65 7.54
C GLY A 431 13.70 23.65 6.95
N PHE A 432 12.82 24.24 7.77
CA PHE A 432 11.84 25.22 7.30
C PHE A 432 12.48 26.59 7.02
N GLU A 433 13.44 27.03 7.84
CA GLU A 433 14.21 28.25 7.52
C GLU A 433 15.05 28.04 6.24
N CYS A 434 15.64 26.86 6.02
CA CYS A 434 16.29 26.51 4.77
C CYS A 434 15.33 26.60 3.55
N LEU A 435 14.07 26.17 3.72
CA LEU A 435 13.06 26.23 2.67
C LEU A 435 12.62 27.67 2.36
N LYS A 436 12.58 28.55 3.37
CA LYS A 436 12.29 29.98 3.21
C LYS A 436 13.38 30.70 2.41
N GLU A 437 14.64 30.32 2.58
CA GLU A 437 15.75 30.91 1.85
C GLU A 437 15.87 30.38 0.41
N ASN A 438 15.60 29.08 0.20
CA ASN A 438 15.88 28.41 -1.07
C ASN A 438 14.65 28.18 -1.97
N CYS A 439 13.43 28.07 -1.44
CA CYS A 439 12.22 27.67 -2.17
C CYS A 439 10.92 28.36 -1.69
N PRO A 440 10.73 29.67 -1.91
CA PRO A 440 9.58 30.44 -1.41
C PRO A 440 8.22 30.02 -2.01
N SER A 441 8.20 29.45 -3.23
CA SER A 441 6.98 28.92 -3.84
C SER A 441 6.44 27.69 -3.08
N LEU A 442 7.34 26.78 -2.72
CA LEU A 442 7.01 25.58 -1.94
C LEU A 442 6.57 25.93 -0.51
N GLN A 443 7.15 27.00 0.05
CA GLN A 443 6.69 27.56 1.32
C GLN A 443 5.24 28.04 1.23
N SER A 444 4.91 28.77 0.16
CA SER A 444 3.55 29.25 -0.10
C SER A 444 2.58 28.09 -0.28
N GLU A 445 2.96 27.05 -1.03
CA GLU A 445 2.14 25.85 -1.23
C GLU A 445 1.86 25.13 0.11
N LEU A 446 2.88 24.92 0.93
CA LEU A 446 2.74 24.31 2.25
C LEU A 446 1.87 25.16 3.19
N LEU A 447 2.05 26.49 3.18
CA LEU A 447 1.21 27.40 3.96
C LEU A 447 -0.25 27.43 3.48
N LYS A 448 -0.49 27.36 2.16
CA LYS A 448 -1.84 27.28 1.59
C LYS A 448 -2.55 25.99 2.01
N ILE A 449 -1.86 24.85 1.96
CA ILE A 449 -2.40 23.56 2.41
C ILE A 449 -2.74 23.61 3.90
N VAL A 450 -1.87 24.18 4.72
CA VAL A 450 -2.08 24.34 6.17
C VAL A 450 -3.22 25.32 6.48
N ALA A 451 -3.35 26.39 5.69
CA ALA A 451 -4.41 27.37 5.81
C ALA A 451 -5.75 26.90 5.21
N GLY A 452 -5.79 25.73 4.55
CA GLY A 452 -6.97 25.21 3.87
C GLY A 452 -7.41 26.03 2.65
N TYR A 453 -6.48 26.72 1.99
CA TYR A 453 -6.77 27.61 0.86
C TYR A 453 -6.75 26.84 -0.45
N GLU A 454 -7.89 26.69 -1.12
CA GLU A 454 -7.99 26.19 -2.50
C GLU A 454 -7.81 27.38 -3.47
N ASP A 455 -6.83 27.33 -4.37
CA ASP A 455 -6.70 28.29 -5.48
C ASP A 455 -7.62 27.87 -6.63
N ASP A 456 -8.72 28.61 -6.81
CA ASP A 456 -9.51 28.58 -8.04
C ASP A 456 -8.74 29.30 -9.16
N CYS A 457 -7.93 28.57 -9.93
CA CYS A 457 -7.65 28.86 -11.35
C CYS A 457 -6.71 27.80 -11.97
N SER A 458 -7.26 26.75 -12.57
CA SER A 458 -6.94 26.30 -13.94
C SER A 458 -7.80 25.10 -14.35
N SER A 459 -8.42 25.25 -15.51
CA SER A 459 -9.35 24.33 -16.17
C SER A 459 -8.74 22.94 -16.47
N GLY A 460 -9.39 21.86 -16.02
CA GLY A 460 -9.17 20.51 -16.55
C GLY A 460 -9.38 19.35 -15.57
N GLY A 461 -10.64 18.96 -15.35
CA GLY A 461 -11.09 17.60 -14.99
C GLY A 461 -10.30 16.77 -13.96
N GLY A 462 -10.74 16.81 -12.70
CA GLY A 462 -10.40 15.80 -11.68
C GLY A 462 -10.58 16.35 -10.27
N LYS A 463 -11.78 16.18 -9.68
CA LYS A 463 -12.08 16.69 -8.33
C LYS A 463 -11.31 15.88 -7.28
N SER A 464 -10.14 16.36 -6.86
CA SER A 464 -9.53 15.96 -5.59
C SER A 464 -10.10 16.85 -4.49
N LYS A 465 -10.94 16.29 -3.61
CA LYS A 465 -11.47 17.01 -2.44
C LYS A 465 -10.33 17.29 -1.46
N SER A 466 -10.28 18.50 -0.89
CA SER A 466 -9.37 18.84 0.21
C SER A 466 -9.53 17.90 1.40
N VAL A 467 -8.42 17.65 2.09
CA VAL A 467 -8.33 16.84 3.33
C VAL A 467 -9.31 17.35 4.40
N TRP A 468 -9.58 18.66 4.42
CA TRP A 468 -10.55 19.27 5.34
C TRP A 468 -12.00 18.85 5.03
N ALA A 469 -12.40 18.79 3.75
CA ALA A 469 -13.73 18.35 3.34
C ALA A 469 -13.96 16.84 3.58
N GLN A 470 -12.89 16.03 3.63
CA GLN A 470 -13.00 14.61 3.97
C GLN A 470 -13.15 14.36 5.49
N LEU A 471 -12.69 15.28 6.32
CA LEU A 471 -12.81 15.18 7.79
C LEU A 471 -14.11 15.75 8.34
N SER A 472 -14.83 16.58 7.57
CA SER A 472 -16.04 17.29 8.03
C SER A 472 -17.36 16.76 7.48
N ASP A 473 -17.35 15.89 6.48
CA ASP A 473 -18.57 15.31 5.89
C ASP A 473 -18.99 14.01 6.62
N GLY A 474 -19.46 14.18 7.85
CA GLY A 474 -20.02 13.10 8.70
C GLY A 474 -21.23 13.57 9.52
N GLY A 475 -21.94 14.60 9.04
CA GLY A 475 -23.09 15.21 9.70
C GLY A 475 -24.38 15.06 8.90
N ASP A 476 -25.34 14.36 9.48
CA ASP A 476 -26.66 13.98 8.95
C ASP A 476 -27.38 15.01 8.05
N THR A 477 -27.75 14.57 6.86
CA THR A 477 -28.88 15.14 6.11
C THR A 477 -30.19 14.73 6.78
N ASN A 478 -30.77 15.59 7.63
CA ASN A 478 -32.21 15.57 7.89
C ASN A 478 -32.73 16.88 8.52
N GLY A 479 -32.80 17.94 7.72
CA GLY A 479 -33.60 19.13 8.02
C GLY A 479 -35.02 18.98 7.49
N ARG A 480 -35.95 18.43 8.29
CA ARG A 480 -37.39 18.50 8.01
C ARG A 480 -37.88 19.94 8.21
N GLY A 481 -38.29 20.60 7.13
CA GLY A 481 -38.96 21.89 7.16
C GLY A 481 -40.35 21.80 7.80
N VAL A 482 -40.58 22.64 8.81
CA VAL A 482 -41.89 22.89 9.42
C VAL A 482 -42.69 23.81 8.50
N ARG A 483 -43.87 23.38 8.06
CA ARG A 483 -44.82 24.17 7.27
C ARG A 483 -45.94 24.67 8.19
N GLN A 484 -46.03 25.98 8.40
CA GLN A 484 -47.18 26.62 9.04
C GLN A 484 -48.43 26.50 8.15
N ARG A 485 -49.56 26.12 8.74
CA ARG A 485 -50.89 26.14 8.13
C ARG A 485 -51.50 27.53 8.29
N THR A 486 -52.05 28.06 7.20
CA THR A 486 -53.30 28.84 7.21
C THR A 486 -54.42 27.92 6.78
#